data_AF-A0AAW5NZC2-F1
#
_entry.id   AF-A0AAW5NZC2-F1
#
_cell.length_a   1.000
_cell.length_b   1.000
_cell.length_c   1.000
_cell.angle_alpha   90.00
_cell.angle_beta   90.00
_cell.angle_gamma   90.00
#
_symmetry.space_group_name_H-M   'P 1'
#
loop_
_entity.id
_entity.type
_entity.pdbx_description
1 polymer ?
#
loop_
_entity_poly.entity_id
_entity_poly.type
_entity_poly.pdbx_seq_one_letter_code
_entity_poly.pdbx_strand_id
1 'polypeptide(L)'
;MPLLQFLDHLIPYDTFINDLSARIVRLLKSDSDDPEFISQRKAYELFGRRNVERWKRQGKVESYKRPGKVEYRTADLRLLQRTSQDYFDKGGKRKE
;
A
#
# COMPACT_ATOMS: atom_id res chain seq x y z
N MET A 1 7.08 -7.34 17.60
CA MET A 1 7.35 -8.09 16.36
C MET A 1 6.10 -8.86 16.01
N PRO A 2 5.48 -8.66 14.84
CA PRO A 2 4.29 -9.42 14.48
C PRO A 2 4.70 -10.88 14.26
N LEU A 3 4.06 -11.79 14.99
CA LEU A 3 4.23 -13.24 14.88
C LEU A 3 3.24 -13.75 13.82
N LEU A 4 3.75 -14.37 12.75
CA LEU A 4 2.93 -15.08 11.76
C LEU A 4 2.68 -16.49 12.29
N GLN A 5 1.51 -16.71 12.87
CA GLN A 5 1.07 -18.03 13.30
C GLN A 5 0.22 -18.66 12.17
N PHE A 6 0.77 -19.65 11.46
CA PHE A 6 0.03 -20.45 10.49
C PHE A 6 -0.60 -21.62 11.23
N LEU A 7 -1.87 -21.51 11.64
CA LEU A 7 -2.41 -22.45 12.63
C LEU A 7 -2.91 -23.79 12.07
N ASP A 8 -3.38 -23.92 10.82
CA ASP A 8 -4.23 -25.10 10.55
C ASP A 8 -3.93 -25.94 9.29
N HIS A 9 -3.02 -25.54 8.39
CA HIS A 9 -2.79 -26.27 7.13
C HIS A 9 -1.30 -26.47 6.80
N LEU A 10 -0.85 -27.73 6.79
CA LEU A 10 0.43 -28.11 6.20
C LEU A 10 0.28 -28.11 4.67
N ILE A 11 1.06 -27.28 3.99
CA ILE A 11 1.17 -27.30 2.53
C ILE A 11 2.56 -27.80 2.13
N PRO A 12 2.70 -28.55 1.02
CA PRO A 12 4.01 -28.90 0.49
C PRO A 12 4.83 -27.64 0.18
N TYR A 13 6.15 -27.74 0.40
CA TYR A 13 7.07 -26.63 0.13
C TYR A 13 6.95 -26.11 -1.31
N ASP A 14 6.85 -27.02 -2.29
CA ASP A 14 6.70 -26.64 -3.70
C ASP A 14 5.41 -25.87 -3.96
N THR A 15 4.30 -26.23 -3.30
CA THR A 15 3.03 -25.50 -3.40
C THR A 15 3.19 -24.09 -2.86
N PHE A 16 3.84 -23.94 -1.70
CA PHE A 16 4.10 -22.62 -1.12
C PHE A 16 4.96 -21.75 -2.04
N ILE A 17 6.07 -22.28 -2.57
CA ILE A 17 6.98 -21.54 -3.44
C ILE A 17 6.29 -21.13 -4.75
N ASN A 18 5.47 -22.01 -5.33
CA ASN A 18 4.71 -21.69 -6.53
C ASN A 18 3.68 -20.59 -6.29
N ASP A 19 2.91 -20.67 -5.20
CA ASP A 19 1.92 -19.65 -4.84
C ASP A 19 2.57 -18.29 -4.54
N LEU A 20 3.68 -18.31 -3.80
CA LEU A 20 4.47 -17.11 -3.50
C LEU A 20 5.01 -16.48 -4.79
N SER A 21 5.64 -17.29 -5.65
CA SER A 21 6.20 -16.82 -6.92
C SER A 21 5.12 -16.24 -7.82
N ALA A 22 3.97 -16.91 -7.96
CA ALA A 22 2.84 -16.42 -8.73
C ALA A 22 2.30 -15.08 -8.19
N ARG A 23 2.22 -14.93 -6.86
CA ARG A 23 1.82 -13.66 -6.23
C ARG A 23 2.83 -12.56 -6.50
N ILE A 24 4.13 -12.81 -6.35
CA ILE A 24 5.18 -11.82 -6.61
C ILE A 24 5.13 -11.35 -8.07
N VAL A 25 5.09 -12.29 -9.03
CA VAL A 25 5.03 -11.97 -10.47
C VAL A 25 3.79 -11.14 -10.80
N ARG A 26 2.63 -11.48 -10.22
CA ARG A 26 1.39 -10.72 -10.41
C ARG A 26 1.53 -9.29 -9.89
N LEU A 27 2.12 -9.11 -8.71
CA LEU A 27 2.33 -7.78 -8.11
C LEU A 27 3.29 -6.94 -8.96
N LEU A 28 4.41 -7.53 -9.42
CA LEU A 28 5.38 -6.86 -10.28
C LEU A 28 4.75 -6.39 -11.60
N LYS A 29 3.94 -7.25 -12.25
CA LYS A 29 3.22 -6.89 -13.48
C LYS A 29 2.18 -5.80 -13.24
N SER A 30 1.46 -5.85 -12.12
CA SER A 30 0.46 -4.83 -11.82
C SER A 30 1.08 -3.46 -11.55
N ASP A 31 2.30 -3.42 -11.01
CA ASP A 31 3.00 -2.15 -10.73
C ASP A 31 3.76 -1.63 -11.96
N SER A 32 4.15 -2.50 -12.90
CA SER A 32 4.86 -2.07 -14.12
C SER A 32 4.01 -1.21 -15.06
N ASP A 33 2.69 -1.34 -14.97
CA ASP A 33 1.74 -0.54 -15.76
C ASP A 33 1.54 0.87 -15.18
N ASP A 34 1.93 1.09 -13.93
CA ASP A 34 1.80 2.39 -13.29
C ASP A 34 2.96 3.33 -13.69
N PRO A 35 2.69 4.63 -13.95
CA PRO A 35 3.75 5.60 -14.16
C PRO A 35 4.56 5.80 -12.86
N GLU A 36 5.85 6.15 -12.97
CA GLU A 36 6.72 6.34 -11.79
C GLU A 36 6.16 7.39 -10.80
N PHE A 37 5.57 8.45 -11.35
CA PHE A 37 4.88 9.50 -10.59
C PHE A 37 3.47 9.71 -11.10
N ILE A 38 2.55 9.98 -10.17
CA ILE A 38 1.18 10.41 -10.47
C ILE A 38 0.88 11.76 -9.86
N SER A 39 0.01 12.53 -10.51
CA SER A 39 -0.49 13.80 -9.97
C SER A 39 -1.30 13.60 -8.70
N GLN A 40 -1.35 14.62 -7.84
CA GLN A 40 -2.17 14.62 -6.63
C GLN A 40 -3.64 14.29 -6.92
N ARG A 41 -4.19 14.84 -8.01
CA ARG A 41 -5.57 14.54 -8.42
C ARG A 41 -5.73 13.05 -8.70
N LYS A 42 -4.83 12.45 -9.47
CA LYS A 42 -4.88 11.02 -9.78
C LYS A 42 -4.63 10.14 -8.56
N ALA A 43 -3.73 10.55 -7.66
CA ALA A 43 -3.50 9.86 -6.39
C ALA A 43 -4.76 9.84 -5.52
N TYR A 44 -5.49 10.96 -5.44
CA TYR A 44 -6.74 11.02 -4.68
C TYR A 44 -7.85 10.16 -5.29
N GLU A 45 -7.90 10.05 -6.61
CA GLU A 45 -8.83 9.19 -7.34
C GLU A 45 -8.53 7.70 -7.09
N LEU A 46 -7.26 7.29 -7.20
CA LEU A 46 -6.86 5.88 -7.09
C LEU A 46 -6.82 5.36 -5.65
N PHE A 47 -6.36 6.17 -4.69
CA PHE A 47 -6.08 5.73 -3.33
C PHE A 47 -7.02 6.34 -2.27
N GLY A 48 -7.85 7.31 -2.67
CA GLY A 48 -8.74 8.06 -1.79
C GLY A 48 -8.03 9.21 -1.08
N ARG A 49 -8.58 10.42 -1.20
CA ARG A 49 -8.01 11.65 -0.61
C ARG A 49 -7.62 11.52 0.86
N ARG A 50 -8.51 10.95 1.69
CA ARG A 50 -8.28 10.80 3.14
C ARG A 50 -7.08 9.89 3.45
N ASN A 51 -6.86 8.85 2.64
CA ASN A 51 -5.71 7.97 2.81
C ASN A 51 -4.41 8.68 2.44
N VAL A 52 -4.37 9.32 1.26
CA VAL A 52 -3.17 10.03 0.79
C VAL A 52 -2.80 11.17 1.75
N GLU A 53 -3.76 11.97 2.21
CA GLU A 53 -3.51 13.03 3.19
C GLU A 53 -3.06 12.47 4.55
N ARG A 54 -3.60 11.33 5.00
CA ARG A 54 -3.15 10.66 6.23
C ARG A 54 -1.70 10.19 6.07
N TRP A 55 -1.37 9.48 5.00
CA TRP A 55 -0.03 8.98 4.75
C TRP A 55 0.99 10.12 4.65
N LYS A 56 0.61 11.22 3.98
CA LYS A 56 1.44 12.43 3.94
C LYS A 56 1.65 13.02 5.33
N ARG A 57 0.60 13.14 6.16
CA ARG A 57 0.71 13.64 7.55
C ARG A 57 1.57 12.73 8.44
N GLN A 58 1.52 11.42 8.20
CA GLN A 58 2.35 10.43 8.90
C GLN A 58 3.80 10.40 8.38
N GLY A 59 4.15 11.17 7.34
CA GLY A 59 5.47 11.12 6.72
C GLY A 59 5.76 9.83 5.94
N LYS A 60 4.73 9.03 5.64
CA LYS A 60 4.86 7.75 4.92
C LYS A 60 5.00 7.92 3.40
N VAL A 61 4.58 9.07 2.87
CA VAL A 61 4.73 9.42 1.45
C VAL A 61 5.18 10.87 1.33
N GLU A 62 6.13 11.11 0.44
CA GLU A 62 6.62 12.45 0.14
C GLU A 62 5.79 13.10 -0.99
N SER A 63 5.52 14.40 -0.86
CA SER A 63 4.88 15.17 -1.93
C SER A 63 5.93 15.97 -2.70
N TYR A 64 6.09 15.69 -3.99
CA TYR A 64 7.02 16.40 -4.86
C TYR A 64 6.32 17.59 -5.51
N LYS A 65 6.79 18.80 -5.20
CA LYS A 65 6.28 20.02 -5.83
C LYS A 65 6.98 20.24 -7.17
N ARG A 66 6.21 20.31 -8.25
CA ARG A 66 6.65 20.71 -9.59
C ARG A 66 5.98 22.05 -9.94
N PRO A 67 6.44 22.78 -10.97
CA PRO A 67 5.75 23.97 -11.45
C PRO A 67 4.28 23.64 -11.78
N GLY A 68 3.34 24.25 -11.06
CA GLY A 68 1.90 24.10 -11.28
C GLY A 68 1.26 22.77 -10.85
N LYS A 69 2.01 21.79 -10.31
CA LYS A 69 1.45 20.51 -9.88
C LYS A 69 2.19 19.88 -8.70
N VAL A 70 1.48 19.07 -7.94
CA VAL A 70 2.04 18.19 -6.90
C VAL A 70 1.93 16.75 -7.37
N GLU A 71 3.00 16.00 -7.21
CA GLU A 71 3.09 14.60 -7.62
C GLU A 71 3.55 13.73 -6.45
N TYR A 72 3.22 12.45 -6.54
CA TYR A 72 3.60 11.42 -5.59
C TYR A 72 4.24 10.27 -6.35
N ARG A 73 5.21 9.61 -5.74
CA ARG A 73 5.78 8.38 -6.29
C ARG A 73 4.74 7.27 -6.19
N THR A 74 4.44 6.61 -7.30
CA THR A 74 3.32 5.65 -7.36
C THR A 74 3.62 4.39 -6.56
N ALA A 75 4.88 3.93 -6.59
CA ALA A 75 5.33 2.76 -5.84
C ALA A 75 5.08 2.90 -4.32
N ASP A 76 5.33 4.07 -3.74
CA ASP A 76 5.09 4.32 -2.31
C ASP A 76 3.60 4.24 -1.97
N LEU A 77 2.74 4.79 -2.82
CA LEU A 77 1.29 4.73 -2.65
C LEU A 77 0.76 3.29 -2.79
N ARG A 78 1.28 2.52 -3.74
CA ARG A 78 0.95 1.08 -3.92
C ARG A 78 1.40 0.25 -2.73
N LEU A 79 2.60 0.49 -2.21
CA LEU A 79 3.09 -0.16 -1.01
C LEU A 79 2.15 0.13 0.17
N LEU A 80 1.79 1.39 0.39
CA LEU A 80 0.90 1.80 1.49
C LEU A 80 -0.54 1.32 1.33
N GLN A 81 -1.00 1.11 0.11
CA GLN A 81 -2.29 0.47 -0.16
C GLN A 81 -2.31 -0.99 0.30
N ARG A 82 -1.18 -1.70 0.15
CA ARG A 82 -1.03 -3.13 0.47
C ARG A 82 -0.67 -3.39 1.93
N THR A 83 0.05 -2.46 2.56
CA THR A 83 0.39 -2.56 3.98
C THR A 83 -0.87 -2.37 4.83
N SER A 84 -1.05 -3.25 5.84
CA SER A 84 -2.22 -3.27 6.72
C SER A 84 -2.58 -1.88 7.21
N GLN A 85 -3.87 -1.58 7.16
CA GLN A 85 -4.38 -0.24 7.34
C GLN A 85 -4.54 0.08 8.83
N ASP A 86 -3.76 1.05 9.32
CA ASP A 86 -3.67 1.46 10.73
C ASP A 86 -5.01 1.81 11.42
N TYR A 87 -6.13 1.91 10.68
CA TYR A 87 -7.46 2.18 11.25
C TYR A 87 -8.16 0.95 11.83
N PHE A 88 -7.70 -0.26 11.53
CA PHE A 88 -8.12 -1.45 12.29
C PHE A 88 -7.54 -1.46 13.71
N ASP A 89 -6.48 -0.70 13.96
CA ASP A 89 -5.76 -0.65 15.24
C ASP A 89 -6.40 0.31 16.26
N LYS A 90 -7.62 0.81 15.98
CA LYS A 90 -8.35 1.69 16.90
C LYS A 90 -9.50 0.95 17.56
N GLY A 91 -9.17 0.28 18.66
CA GLY A 91 -10.11 0.15 19.77
C GLY A 91 -10.73 1.52 20.07
N GLY A 92 -12.05 1.59 19.97
CA GLY A 92 -12.82 2.82 20.00
C GLY A 92 -12.49 3.70 21.19
N LYS A 93 -11.95 4.89 20.92
CA LYS A 93 -12.19 6.06 21.78
C LYS A 93 -12.83 7.13 20.92
N ARG A 94 -14.13 6.95 20.68
CA ARG A 94 -15.02 8.11 20.53
C ARG A 94 -14.97 8.81 21.88
N LYS A 95 -14.38 10.01 21.92
CA LYS A 95 -14.59 10.91 23.04
C LYS A 95 -16.00 11.47 22.84
N GLU A 96 -16.92 11.07 23.71
CA GLU A 96 -18.12 11.87 24.04
C GLU A 96 -17.69 13.16 24.73
#